data_AF-S9UAW0-F1
#
_entry.id   AF-S9UAW0-F1
#
_cell.length_a   1.000
_cell.length_b   1.000
_cell.length_c   1.000
_cell.angle_alpha   90.00
_cell.angle_beta   90.00
_cell.angle_gamma   90.00
#
_symmetry.space_group_name_H-M   'P 1'
#
loop_
_entity.id
_entity.type
_entity.pdbx_description
1 polymer ?
#
loop_
_entity_poly.entity_id
_entity_poly.type
_entity_poly.pdbx_seq_one_letter_code
_entity_poly.pdbx_strand_id
1 'polypeptide(L)'
;MLTWNSDVWGKLTGPYSSAENLSVSLQQLMQHYSQEIFDEIFQEYLYHQNTIYTATYAAMPFLAQIACSTSDAEVRKELFVSCGIIEASRDGHDEEPFPEAWAELAEDVGRSVCTELYREYVEAIGKLKELTEEVFNYTARHSIDETEKRFILTADAAYRGSYMLADMLMTFSNSDEYVAVCPACENDVFIWPHEDHSLEIEILQAFEQDPVFHTDQESHVIVPVTSFADEEIRTLAERAEAIGEQTLVRHLYYLAGETSCPSCREKISVWPSLLSTFSR
;
A
#
# COMPACT_ATOMS: atom_id res chain seq x y z
N MET A 1 17.76 -14.25 10.73
CA MET A 1 18.20 -13.08 9.95
C MET A 1 19.48 -13.49 9.26
N LEU A 2 19.65 -13.13 7.99
CA LEU A 2 20.86 -13.47 7.24
C LEU A 2 22.11 -12.91 7.95
N THR A 3 23.14 -13.72 8.17
CA THR A 3 24.34 -13.24 8.87
C THR A 3 25.07 -12.18 8.05
N TRP A 4 25.62 -11.16 8.70
CA TRP A 4 26.28 -10.01 8.05
C TRP A 4 27.37 -10.39 7.05
N ASN A 5 28.19 -11.40 7.38
CA ASN A 5 29.32 -11.84 6.55
C ASN A 5 28.95 -13.00 5.62
N SER A 6 27.67 -13.21 5.33
CA SER A 6 27.22 -14.29 4.44
C SER A 6 27.49 -13.93 2.98
N ASP A 7 28.10 -14.83 2.22
CA ASP A 7 28.29 -14.66 0.77
C ASP A 7 26.95 -14.60 0.02
N VAL A 8 25.84 -15.01 0.65
CA VAL A 8 24.48 -14.91 0.12
C VAL A 8 24.11 -13.47 -0.24
N TRP A 9 24.59 -12.45 0.48
CA TRP A 9 24.28 -11.05 0.15
C TRP A 9 24.67 -10.67 -1.28
N GLY A 10 25.81 -11.19 -1.77
CA GLY A 10 26.26 -10.99 -3.15
C GLY A 10 25.48 -11.79 -4.20
N LYS A 11 24.55 -12.66 -3.76
CA LYS A 11 23.66 -13.45 -4.62
C LYS A 11 22.25 -12.87 -4.70
N LEU A 12 21.92 -11.92 -3.82
CA LEU A 12 20.63 -11.26 -3.83
C LEU A 12 20.60 -10.18 -4.90
N THR A 13 19.44 -10.06 -5.52
CA THR A 13 19.13 -9.09 -6.57
C THR A 13 18.50 -7.85 -5.98
N GLY A 14 18.83 -6.70 -6.55
CA GLY A 14 18.14 -5.42 -6.35
C GLY A 14 17.82 -4.76 -7.70
N PRO A 15 17.23 -3.56 -7.70
CA PRO A 15 16.90 -2.80 -8.92
C PRO A 15 18.05 -2.68 -9.91
N TYR A 16 19.28 -2.48 -9.39
CA TYR A 16 20.47 -2.23 -10.19
C TYR A 16 21.49 -3.37 -10.17
N SER A 17 21.02 -4.62 -10.05
CA SER A 17 21.76 -5.90 -10.04
C SER A 17 22.13 -6.48 -8.67
N SER A 18 23.27 -6.12 -8.08
CA SER A 18 23.81 -6.79 -6.87
C SER A 18 23.50 -6.03 -5.58
N ALA A 19 23.13 -6.76 -4.53
CA ALA A 19 22.91 -6.23 -3.18
C ALA A 19 24.08 -6.50 -2.20
N GLU A 20 25.30 -6.70 -2.71
CA GLU A 20 26.47 -7.02 -1.87
C GLU A 20 26.73 -5.99 -0.75
N ASN A 21 26.52 -4.71 -1.03
CA ASN A 21 26.74 -3.62 -0.08
C ASN A 21 25.57 -3.40 0.91
N LEU A 22 24.40 -4.02 0.66
CA LEU A 22 23.21 -3.84 1.50
C LEU A 22 23.46 -4.24 2.95
N SER A 23 24.23 -5.31 3.18
CA SER A 23 24.60 -5.78 4.51
C SER A 23 25.33 -4.72 5.34
N VAL A 24 26.18 -3.90 4.71
CA VAL A 24 26.94 -2.84 5.36
C VAL A 24 26.03 -1.67 5.69
N SER A 25 25.19 -1.25 4.75
CA SER A 25 24.24 -0.15 4.95
C SER A 25 23.22 -0.48 6.04
N LEU A 26 22.68 -1.71 6.08
CA LEU A 26 21.79 -2.17 7.14
C LEU A 26 22.46 -2.17 8.52
N GLN A 27 23.73 -2.57 8.62
CA GLN A 27 24.47 -2.50 9.87
C GLN A 27 24.63 -1.06 10.37
N GLN A 28 24.92 -0.12 9.47
CA GLN A 28 25.00 1.30 9.80
C GLN A 28 23.65 1.81 10.30
N LEU A 29 22.57 1.52 9.56
CA LEU A 29 21.21 1.92 9.92
C LEU A 29 20.77 1.35 11.28
N MET A 30 21.14 0.11 11.59
CA MET A 30 20.85 -0.52 12.89
C MET A 30 21.61 0.09 14.07
N GLN A 31 22.83 0.58 13.84
CA GLN A 31 23.60 1.26 14.88
C GLN A 31 23.04 2.65 15.17
N HIS A 32 22.66 3.35 14.11
CA HIS A 32 22.06 4.67 14.18
C HIS A 32 21.16 4.88 12.96
N TYR A 33 19.86 5.00 13.21
CA TYR A 33 18.92 5.31 12.14
C TYR A 33 19.24 6.68 11.55
N SER A 34 19.34 6.73 10.22
CA SER A 34 19.49 7.94 9.43
C SER A 34 18.53 7.85 8.25
N GLN A 35 17.69 8.87 8.06
CA GLN A 35 16.75 8.91 6.94
C GLN A 35 17.48 8.81 5.60
N GLU A 36 18.61 9.50 5.45
CA GLU A 36 19.42 9.48 4.22
C GLU A 36 19.91 8.07 3.87
N ILE A 37 20.38 7.33 4.87
CA ILE A 37 20.82 5.94 4.67
C ILE A 37 19.63 5.03 4.35
N PHE A 38 18.49 5.26 5.00
CA PHE A 38 17.29 4.48 4.73
C PHE A 38 16.76 4.72 3.32
N ASP A 39 16.70 5.97 2.87
CA ASP A 39 16.26 6.36 1.53
C ASP A 39 17.17 5.72 0.46
N GLU A 40 18.49 5.76 0.66
CA GLU A 40 19.45 5.07 -0.21
C GLU A 40 19.21 3.57 -0.23
N ILE A 41 19.05 2.94 0.95
CA ILE A 41 18.73 1.51 1.03
C ILE A 41 17.45 1.19 0.24
N PHE A 42 16.40 1.96 0.49
CA PHE A 42 15.07 1.74 -0.09
C PHE A 42 15.11 1.82 -1.62
N GLN A 43 15.68 2.89 -2.16
CA GLN A 43 15.70 3.16 -3.61
C GLN A 43 16.70 2.29 -4.37
N GLU A 44 17.90 2.06 -3.81
CA GLU A 44 18.96 1.36 -4.53
C GLU A 44 18.85 -0.17 -4.44
N TYR A 45 18.20 -0.70 -3.40
CA TYR A 45 18.19 -2.14 -3.13
C TYR A 45 16.81 -2.77 -2.97
N LEU A 46 15.84 -2.06 -2.38
CA LEU A 46 14.61 -2.70 -1.90
C LEU A 46 13.42 -2.54 -2.83
N TYR A 47 13.29 -1.39 -3.48
CA TYR A 47 12.06 -1.04 -4.16
C TYR A 47 12.30 -0.08 -5.32
N HIS A 48 11.77 -0.42 -6.49
CA HIS A 48 11.78 0.47 -7.64
C HIS A 48 10.58 0.17 -8.55
N GLN A 49 9.84 1.19 -8.97
CA GLN A 49 8.69 1.06 -9.90
C GLN A 49 7.72 -0.06 -9.52
N ASN A 50 7.26 -0.09 -8.25
CA ASN A 50 6.32 -1.09 -7.73
C ASN A 50 6.81 -2.54 -7.82
N THR A 51 8.13 -2.75 -7.86
CA THR A 51 8.77 -4.05 -7.88
C THR A 51 9.65 -4.23 -6.66
N ILE A 52 9.59 -5.42 -6.05
CA ILE A 52 10.47 -5.85 -4.95
C ILE A 52 11.42 -6.95 -5.41
N TYR A 53 12.53 -7.13 -4.70
CA TYR A 53 13.63 -7.99 -5.11
C TYR A 53 14.06 -8.94 -4.00
N THR A 54 14.91 -9.93 -4.29
CA THR A 54 15.34 -10.89 -3.26
C THR A 54 16.13 -10.23 -2.12
N ALA A 55 16.79 -9.11 -2.39
CA ALA A 55 17.38 -8.24 -1.37
C ALA A 55 16.33 -7.66 -0.39
N THR A 56 15.14 -7.32 -0.87
CA THR A 56 14.02 -6.82 -0.08
C THR A 56 13.60 -7.81 1.00
N TYR A 57 13.49 -9.10 0.63
CA TYR A 57 13.11 -10.16 1.56
C TYR A 57 14.17 -10.34 2.64
N ALA A 58 15.45 -10.27 2.28
CA ALA A 58 16.55 -10.36 3.25
C ALA A 58 16.64 -9.13 4.18
N ALA A 59 16.28 -7.93 3.70
CA ALA A 59 16.33 -6.70 4.48
C ALA A 59 15.18 -6.56 5.49
N MET A 60 13.98 -7.02 5.14
CA MET A 60 12.76 -6.80 5.92
C MET A 60 12.87 -7.17 7.41
N PRO A 61 13.50 -8.30 7.82
CA PRO A 61 13.69 -8.63 9.22
C PRO A 61 14.50 -7.59 10.01
N PHE A 62 15.47 -6.94 9.36
CA PHE A 62 16.29 -5.89 9.98
C PHE A 62 15.49 -4.60 10.14
N LEU A 63 14.73 -4.21 9.12
CA LEU A 63 13.87 -3.02 9.17
C LEU A 63 12.79 -3.16 10.24
N ALA A 64 12.13 -4.33 10.30
CA ALA A 64 11.17 -4.64 11.36
C ALA A 64 11.81 -4.58 12.75
N GLN A 65 13.04 -5.09 12.91
CA GLN A 65 13.76 -4.99 14.19
C GLN A 65 14.03 -3.53 14.59
N ILE A 66 14.42 -2.66 13.65
CA ILE A 66 14.62 -1.24 13.93
C ILE A 66 13.30 -0.59 14.35
N ALA A 67 12.22 -0.83 13.60
CA ALA A 67 10.89 -0.30 13.91
C ALA A 67 10.38 -0.71 15.30
N CYS A 68 10.60 -1.97 15.68
CA CYS A 68 10.19 -2.49 17.00
C CYS A 68 11.07 -2.02 18.16
N SER A 69 12.34 -1.64 17.91
CA SER A 69 13.30 -1.29 18.98
C SER A 69 13.57 0.20 19.13
N THR A 70 13.24 1.01 18.12
CA THR A 70 13.37 2.47 18.23
C THR A 70 12.43 3.02 19.30
N SER A 71 12.84 4.13 19.92
CA SER A 71 11.97 4.95 20.78
C SER A 71 11.43 6.19 20.06
N ASP A 72 11.93 6.45 18.85
CA ASP A 72 11.49 7.54 18.00
C ASP A 72 10.26 7.10 17.19
N ALA A 73 9.13 7.75 17.47
CA ALA A 73 7.86 7.43 16.84
C ALA A 73 7.82 7.82 15.35
N GLU A 74 8.57 8.84 14.93
CA GLU A 74 8.66 9.21 13.52
C GLU A 74 9.42 8.16 12.72
N VAL A 75 10.56 7.70 13.25
CA VAL A 75 11.32 6.59 12.65
C VAL A 75 10.47 5.33 12.56
N ARG A 76 9.67 5.04 13.60
CA ARG A 76 8.77 3.88 13.59
C ARG A 76 7.68 4.00 12.52
N LYS A 77 7.04 5.17 12.42
CA LYS A 77 6.02 5.46 11.41
C LYS A 77 6.60 5.34 10.00
N GLU A 78 7.77 5.91 9.76
CA GLU A 78 8.46 5.84 8.47
C GLU A 78 8.73 4.39 8.04
N LEU A 79 9.33 3.58 8.93
CA LEU A 79 9.58 2.17 8.65
C LEU A 79 8.29 1.37 8.48
N PHE A 80 7.24 1.67 9.24
CA PHE A 80 5.91 1.05 9.09
C PHE A 80 5.32 1.34 7.71
N VAL A 81 5.36 2.60 7.26
CA VAL A 81 4.82 2.96 5.95
C VAL A 81 5.63 2.33 4.83
N SER A 82 6.95 2.53 4.83
CA SER A 82 7.84 2.08 3.76
C SER A 82 7.87 0.55 3.64
N CYS A 83 7.86 -0.19 4.76
CA CYS A 83 7.75 -1.65 4.71
C CYS A 83 6.35 -2.12 4.26
N GLY A 84 5.30 -1.34 4.54
CA GLY A 84 3.94 -1.62 4.10
C GLY A 84 3.75 -1.44 2.59
N ILE A 85 4.40 -0.43 2.00
CA ILE A 85 4.44 -0.23 0.54
C ILE A 85 5.14 -1.41 -0.15
N ILE A 86 6.25 -1.90 0.44
CA ILE A 86 6.93 -3.11 -0.03
C ILE A 86 5.99 -4.31 0.01
N GLU A 87 5.27 -4.54 1.11
CA GLU A 87 4.32 -5.66 1.24
C GLU A 87 3.13 -5.52 0.28
N ALA A 88 2.62 -4.29 0.07
CA ALA A 88 1.55 -4.04 -0.90
C ALA A 88 1.97 -4.39 -2.34
N SER A 89 3.26 -4.19 -2.65
CA SER A 89 3.81 -4.42 -3.99
C SER A 89 4.34 -5.83 -4.21
N ARG A 90 4.18 -6.73 -3.24
CA ARG A 90 4.64 -8.09 -3.33
C ARG A 90 3.75 -8.90 -4.28
N ASP A 91 4.32 -9.52 -5.30
CA ASP A 91 3.60 -10.51 -6.10
C ASP A 91 3.61 -11.90 -5.43
N GLY A 92 2.65 -12.76 -5.80
CA GLY A 92 2.65 -14.16 -5.38
C GLY A 92 2.44 -14.33 -3.88
N HIS A 93 1.39 -13.69 -3.34
CA HIS A 93 0.98 -13.88 -1.94
C HIS A 93 0.72 -15.38 -1.68
N ASP A 94 1.17 -15.87 -0.52
CA ASP A 94 1.02 -17.27 -0.10
C ASP A 94 1.80 -18.36 -0.89
N GLU A 95 2.79 -17.99 -1.70
CA GLU A 95 3.68 -18.98 -2.33
C GLU A 95 4.58 -19.67 -1.29
N GLU A 96 4.31 -20.96 -1.04
CA GLU A 96 5.15 -21.82 -0.19
C GLU A 96 6.03 -22.76 -1.03
N PRO A 97 7.28 -23.06 -0.61
CA PRO A 97 7.96 -22.55 0.60
C PRO A 97 8.67 -21.19 0.40
N PHE A 98 8.70 -20.70 -0.84
CA PHE A 98 9.19 -19.39 -1.28
C PHE A 98 8.73 -19.20 -2.75
N PRO A 99 8.80 -17.97 -3.30
CA PRO A 99 8.27 -17.72 -4.64
C PRO A 99 8.92 -18.54 -5.76
N GLU A 100 8.15 -18.98 -6.76
CA GLU A 100 8.67 -19.78 -7.89
C GLU A 100 9.80 -19.05 -8.65
N ALA A 101 9.72 -17.72 -8.70
CA ALA A 101 10.72 -16.85 -9.31
C ALA A 101 12.13 -17.00 -8.68
N TRP A 102 12.26 -17.62 -7.51
CA TRP A 102 13.55 -17.82 -6.82
C TRP A 102 14.22 -19.14 -7.20
N ALA A 103 13.79 -19.84 -8.25
CA ALA A 103 14.41 -21.08 -8.69
C ALA A 103 15.93 -20.95 -8.90
N GLU A 104 16.38 -19.89 -9.58
CA GLU A 104 17.81 -19.62 -9.81
C GLU A 104 18.56 -19.34 -8.50
N LEU A 105 17.98 -18.51 -7.62
CA LEU A 105 18.57 -18.25 -6.30
C LEU A 105 18.68 -19.54 -5.47
N ALA A 106 17.67 -20.42 -5.53
CA ALA A 106 17.65 -21.68 -4.80
C ALA A 106 18.70 -22.68 -5.31
N GLU A 107 19.10 -22.60 -6.58
CA GLU A 107 20.25 -23.36 -7.12
C GLU A 107 21.58 -22.81 -6.58
N ASP A 108 21.70 -21.49 -6.45
CA ASP A 108 22.92 -20.80 -6.03
C ASP A 108 23.20 -20.89 -4.51
N VAL A 109 22.17 -20.66 -3.68
CA VAL A 109 22.32 -20.60 -2.21
C VAL A 109 21.66 -21.75 -1.46
N GLY A 110 20.92 -22.60 -2.18
CA GLY A 110 20.23 -23.76 -1.64
C GLY A 110 18.82 -23.45 -1.14
N ARG A 111 17.89 -24.39 -1.38
CA ARG A 111 16.47 -24.28 -1.01
C ARG A 111 16.22 -23.96 0.46
N SER A 112 17.05 -24.46 1.37
CA SER A 112 16.90 -24.21 2.81
C SER A 112 17.13 -22.74 3.16
N VAL A 113 18.07 -22.07 2.48
CA VAL A 113 18.33 -20.64 2.69
C VAL A 113 17.16 -19.81 2.17
N CYS A 114 16.65 -20.11 0.97
CA CYS A 114 15.47 -19.44 0.42
C CYS A 114 14.24 -19.58 1.31
N THR A 115 14.00 -20.80 1.83
CA THR A 115 12.88 -21.07 2.75
C THR A 115 13.00 -20.23 4.02
N GLU A 116 14.20 -20.11 4.57
CA GLU A 116 14.45 -19.31 5.77
C GLU A 116 14.29 -17.81 5.52
N LEU A 117 14.81 -17.28 4.40
CA LEU A 117 14.65 -15.89 4.00
C LEU A 117 13.16 -15.52 3.88
N TYR A 118 12.38 -16.36 3.21
CA TYR A 118 10.96 -16.14 3.03
C TYR A 118 10.19 -16.23 4.37
N ARG A 119 10.46 -17.25 5.19
CA ARG A 119 9.88 -17.38 6.54
C ARG A 119 10.14 -16.14 7.39
N GLU A 120 11.38 -15.65 7.40
CA GLU A 120 11.77 -14.48 8.18
C GLU A 120 11.12 -13.18 7.68
N TYR A 121 10.94 -13.05 6.37
CA TYR A 121 10.18 -11.95 5.78
C TYR A 121 8.73 -11.95 6.29
N VAL A 122 8.03 -13.10 6.21
CA VAL A 122 6.65 -13.22 6.69
C VAL A 122 6.56 -12.91 8.20
N GLU A 123 7.51 -13.38 9.00
CA GLU A 123 7.59 -13.04 10.42
C GLU A 123 7.83 -11.55 10.67
N ALA A 124 8.61 -10.88 9.82
CA ALA A 124 8.86 -9.45 9.90
C ALA A 124 7.59 -8.63 9.60
N ILE A 125 6.81 -9.05 8.60
CA ILE A 125 5.48 -8.46 8.33
C ILE A 125 4.56 -8.60 9.54
N GLY A 126 4.56 -9.78 10.19
CA GLY A 126 3.82 -10.00 11.43
C GLY A 126 4.21 -9.02 12.54
N LYS A 127 5.51 -8.75 12.73
CA LYS A 127 6.00 -7.78 13.73
C LYS A 127 5.60 -6.35 13.40
N LEU A 128 5.67 -5.95 12.12
CA LEU A 128 5.28 -4.61 11.69
C LEU A 128 3.78 -4.37 11.91
N LYS A 129 2.94 -5.39 11.64
CA LYS A 129 1.51 -5.38 11.95
C LYS A 129 1.21 -5.11 13.43
N GLU A 130 2.02 -5.62 14.34
CA GLU A 130 1.84 -5.39 15.78
C GLU A 130 2.03 -3.91 16.17
N LEU A 131 2.68 -3.10 15.31
CA LEU A 131 2.91 -1.67 15.56
C LEU A 131 1.73 -0.77 15.14
N THR A 132 0.70 -1.32 14.49
CA THR A 132 -0.44 -0.56 13.95
C THR A 132 -1.07 0.38 14.98
N GLU A 133 -1.39 -0.10 16.20
CA GLU A 133 -2.03 0.73 17.22
C GLU A 133 -1.15 1.91 17.64
N GLU A 134 0.16 1.69 17.77
CA GLU A 134 1.10 2.73 18.17
C GLU A 134 1.25 3.79 17.08
N VAL A 135 1.41 3.36 15.82
CA VAL A 135 1.51 4.26 14.67
C VAL A 135 0.22 5.06 14.50
N PHE A 136 -0.94 4.42 14.60
CA PHE A 136 -2.24 5.11 14.48
C PHE A 136 -2.42 6.18 15.56
N ASN A 137 -2.12 5.84 16.81
CA ASN A 137 -2.18 6.79 17.92
C ASN A 137 -1.23 7.98 17.77
N TYR A 138 -0.05 7.73 17.20
CA TYR A 138 0.90 8.78 16.89
C TYR A 138 0.36 9.70 15.79
N THR A 139 -0.05 9.13 14.66
CA THR A 139 -0.54 9.85 13.48
C THR A 139 -1.77 10.69 13.79
N ALA A 140 -2.74 10.15 14.52
CA ALA A 140 -3.95 10.87 14.92
C ALA A 140 -3.68 12.17 15.70
N ARG A 141 -2.51 12.27 16.36
CA ARG A 141 -2.12 13.43 17.19
C ARG A 141 -1.18 14.40 16.48
N HIS A 142 -0.42 13.93 15.48
CA HIS A 142 0.71 14.69 14.93
C HIS A 142 0.62 14.95 13.44
N SER A 143 -0.16 14.17 12.68
CA SER A 143 -0.29 14.33 11.24
C SER A 143 -1.57 15.09 10.86
N ILE A 144 -1.39 16.10 10.01
CA ILE A 144 -2.47 16.79 9.30
C ILE A 144 -2.47 16.47 7.81
N ASP A 145 -1.49 15.69 7.33
CA ASP A 145 -1.32 15.34 5.93
C ASP A 145 -2.19 14.12 5.58
N GLU A 146 -3.15 14.32 4.68
CA GLU A 146 -4.07 13.25 4.26
C GLU A 146 -3.39 12.20 3.40
N THR A 147 -2.41 12.59 2.58
CA THR A 147 -1.62 11.65 1.77
C THR A 147 -0.77 10.74 2.66
N GLU A 148 -0.14 11.30 3.69
CA GLU A 148 0.60 10.50 4.69
C GLU A 148 -0.32 9.50 5.42
N LYS A 149 -1.50 9.96 5.86
CA LYS A 149 -2.52 9.09 6.48
C LYS A 149 -2.93 7.98 5.53
N ARG A 150 -3.05 8.25 4.23
CA ARG A 150 -3.36 7.23 3.23
C ARG A 150 -2.29 6.16 3.15
N PHE A 151 -1.02 6.53 3.11
CA PHE A 151 0.07 5.56 3.08
C PHE A 151 0.12 4.68 4.34
N ILE A 152 -0.28 5.22 5.49
CA ILE A 152 -0.45 4.44 6.71
C ILE A 152 -1.59 3.42 6.57
N LEU A 153 -2.72 3.80 5.96
CA LEU A 153 -3.83 2.88 5.68
C LEU A 153 -3.45 1.83 4.63
N THR A 154 -2.65 2.20 3.61
CA THR A 154 -2.07 1.27 2.63
C THR A 154 -1.22 0.22 3.34
N ALA A 155 -0.30 0.65 4.19
CA ALA A 155 0.57 -0.24 4.96
C ALA A 155 -0.23 -1.20 5.85
N ASP A 156 -1.21 -0.68 6.58
CA ASP A 156 -2.09 -1.51 7.40
C ASP A 156 -2.90 -2.52 6.57
N ALA A 157 -3.44 -2.12 5.42
CA ALA A 157 -4.15 -3.02 4.52
C ALA A 157 -3.25 -4.15 4.03
N ALA A 158 -2.02 -3.83 3.64
CA ALA A 158 -1.02 -4.81 3.21
C ALA A 158 -0.69 -5.81 4.33
N TYR A 159 -0.45 -5.34 5.56
CA TYR A 159 -0.19 -6.21 6.73
C TYR A 159 -1.38 -7.09 7.16
N ARG A 160 -2.60 -6.72 6.73
CA ARG A 160 -3.80 -7.55 6.92
C ARG A 160 -4.04 -8.54 5.79
N GLY A 161 -3.27 -8.47 4.70
CA GLY A 161 -3.51 -9.26 3.48
C GLY A 161 -4.62 -8.69 2.59
N SER A 162 -5.08 -7.46 2.84
CA SER A 162 -6.04 -6.74 2.00
C SER A 162 -5.32 -6.07 0.82
N TYR A 163 -4.70 -6.85 -0.05
CA TYR A 163 -3.78 -6.33 -1.08
C TYR A 163 -4.46 -5.50 -2.16
N MET A 164 -5.64 -5.90 -2.64
CA MET A 164 -6.42 -5.10 -3.60
C MET A 164 -6.79 -3.72 -3.03
N LEU A 165 -7.12 -3.67 -1.74
CA LEU A 165 -7.38 -2.42 -1.04
C LEU A 165 -6.09 -1.60 -0.87
N ALA A 166 -4.96 -2.24 -0.55
CA ALA A 166 -3.68 -1.55 -0.44
C ALA A 166 -3.27 -0.90 -1.79
N ASP A 167 -3.40 -1.63 -2.89
CA ASP A 167 -3.16 -1.14 -4.25
C ASP A 167 -4.10 0.03 -4.60
N MET A 168 -5.39 -0.07 -4.25
CA MET A 168 -6.36 1.00 -4.48
C MET A 168 -6.01 2.27 -3.69
N LEU A 169 -5.67 2.14 -2.41
CA LEU A 169 -5.27 3.27 -1.56
C LEU A 169 -3.95 3.92 -2.04
N MET A 170 -3.00 3.10 -2.51
CA MET A 170 -1.74 3.56 -3.04
C MET A 170 -1.91 4.31 -4.36
N THR A 171 -2.79 3.83 -5.24
CA THR A 171 -3.10 4.45 -6.54
C THR A 171 -3.80 5.78 -6.36
N PHE A 172 -4.79 5.85 -5.47
CA PHE A 172 -5.60 7.04 -5.24
C PHE A 172 -5.22 7.73 -3.93
N SER A 173 -3.95 8.12 -3.78
CA SER A 173 -3.41 8.57 -2.50
C SER A 173 -3.78 10.00 -2.10
N ASN A 174 -4.16 10.84 -3.08
CA ASN A 174 -4.49 12.25 -2.87
C ASN A 174 -6.00 12.53 -2.76
N SER A 175 -6.85 11.51 -2.91
CA SER A 175 -8.33 11.62 -2.87
C SER A 175 -8.96 12.59 -3.88
N ASP A 176 -8.19 13.06 -4.86
CA ASP A 176 -8.59 13.93 -5.96
C ASP A 176 -9.32 13.15 -7.07
N GLU A 177 -8.97 11.88 -7.28
CA GLU A 177 -9.64 11.03 -8.25
C GLU A 177 -9.73 9.57 -7.83
N TYR A 178 -10.73 8.88 -8.37
CA TYR A 178 -10.83 7.43 -8.41
C TYR A 178 -11.22 7.00 -9.83
N VAL A 179 -10.75 5.84 -10.27
CA VAL A 179 -11.10 5.28 -11.58
C VAL A 179 -11.59 3.85 -11.40
N ALA A 180 -12.84 3.62 -11.79
CA ALA A 180 -13.49 2.32 -11.74
C ALA A 180 -13.75 1.80 -13.17
N VAL A 181 -13.93 0.48 -13.34
CA VAL A 181 -14.26 -0.10 -14.64
C VAL A 181 -15.71 -0.59 -14.66
N CYS A 182 -16.46 -0.21 -15.69
CA CYS A 182 -17.84 -0.69 -15.85
C CYS A 182 -17.85 -2.18 -16.24
N PRO A 183 -18.52 -3.08 -15.47
CA PRO A 183 -18.53 -4.51 -15.77
C PRO A 183 -19.36 -4.87 -17.02
N ALA A 184 -20.19 -3.94 -17.53
CA ALA A 184 -21.05 -4.19 -18.68
C ALA A 184 -20.40 -3.79 -20.02
N CYS A 185 -19.63 -2.70 -20.04
CA CYS A 185 -19.04 -2.17 -21.27
C CYS A 185 -17.52 -1.99 -21.21
N GLU A 186 -16.87 -2.33 -20.10
CA GLU A 186 -15.42 -2.28 -19.89
C GLU A 186 -14.78 -0.90 -20.04
N ASN A 187 -15.60 0.15 -20.13
CA ASN A 187 -15.12 1.53 -20.14
C ASN A 187 -14.82 2.00 -18.71
N ASP A 188 -13.83 2.87 -18.61
CA ASP A 188 -13.52 3.60 -17.39
C ASP A 188 -14.69 4.49 -16.96
N VAL A 189 -14.81 4.64 -15.65
CA VAL A 189 -15.74 5.53 -14.97
C VAL A 189 -14.91 6.36 -14.02
N PHE A 190 -14.69 7.62 -14.38
CA PHE A 190 -13.94 8.58 -13.59
C PHE A 190 -14.83 9.07 -12.45
N ILE A 191 -14.32 9.05 -11.22
CA ILE A 191 -15.05 9.44 -10.02
C ILE A 191 -14.26 10.54 -9.35
N TRP A 192 -14.88 11.72 -9.22
CA TRP A 192 -14.21 12.92 -8.75
C TRP A 192 -15.06 13.63 -7.69
N PRO A 193 -14.41 14.31 -6.73
CA PRO A 193 -15.10 15.22 -5.82
C PRO A 193 -15.65 16.40 -6.61
N HIS A 194 -16.89 16.78 -6.32
CA HIS A 194 -17.52 17.94 -6.90
C HIS A 194 -17.00 19.21 -6.24
N GLU A 195 -16.34 20.07 -7.02
CA GLU A 195 -15.90 21.38 -6.57
C GLU A 195 -17.06 22.39 -6.53
N ASP A 196 -17.95 22.25 -5.53
CA ASP A 196 -18.86 23.34 -5.16
C ASP A 196 -18.46 23.90 -3.79
N HIS A 197 -17.74 25.01 -3.80
CA HIS A 197 -17.31 25.73 -2.60
C HIS A 197 -18.47 26.26 -1.72
N SER A 198 -19.73 26.14 -2.17
CA SER A 198 -20.91 26.47 -1.37
C SER A 198 -21.44 25.29 -0.54
N LEU A 199 -20.99 24.06 -0.81
CA LEU A 199 -21.33 22.87 -0.04
C LEU A 199 -20.27 22.64 1.05
N GLU A 200 -20.72 22.42 2.28
CA GLU A 200 -19.83 22.02 3.39
C GLU A 200 -19.35 20.56 3.27
N ILE A 201 -19.96 19.78 2.37
CA ILE A 201 -19.73 18.35 2.21
C ILE A 201 -19.32 18.07 0.77
N GLU A 202 -18.12 17.52 0.63
CA GLU A 202 -17.60 16.97 -0.60
C GLU A 202 -18.45 15.77 -1.06
N ILE A 203 -18.96 15.84 -2.29
CA ILE A 203 -19.78 14.80 -2.90
C ILE A 203 -19.01 14.20 -4.06
N LEU A 204 -19.00 12.86 -4.19
CA LEU A 204 -18.41 12.21 -5.36
C LEU A 204 -19.42 12.12 -6.51
N GLN A 205 -18.96 12.40 -7.71
CA GLN A 205 -19.71 12.27 -8.96
C GLN A 205 -18.96 11.40 -9.97
N ALA A 206 -19.70 10.76 -10.87
CA ALA A 206 -19.13 9.92 -11.92
C ALA A 206 -19.15 10.63 -13.29
N PHE A 207 -18.14 10.38 -14.10
CA PHE A 207 -17.88 11.05 -15.38
C PHE A 207 -17.48 10.02 -16.45
N GLU A 208 -17.84 10.31 -17.71
CA GLU A 208 -17.49 9.44 -18.84
C GLU A 208 -16.03 9.58 -19.24
N GLN A 209 -15.49 10.78 -19.11
CA GLN A 209 -14.11 11.11 -19.43
C GLN A 209 -13.50 11.86 -18.25
N ASP A 210 -12.18 11.96 -18.22
CA ASP A 210 -11.49 12.73 -17.19
C ASP A 210 -11.97 14.20 -17.18
N PRO A 211 -12.59 14.67 -16.08
CA PRO A 211 -13.17 16.01 -15.99
C PRO A 211 -12.12 17.12 -16.03
N VAL A 212 -10.83 16.85 -15.77
CA VAL A 212 -9.73 17.82 -15.93
C VAL A 212 -9.58 18.24 -17.39
N PHE A 213 -9.74 17.30 -18.32
CA PHE A 213 -9.62 17.55 -19.76
C PHE A 213 -10.96 17.80 -20.45
N HIS A 214 -12.06 17.42 -19.81
CA HIS A 214 -13.41 17.47 -20.37
C HIS A 214 -14.40 18.14 -19.40
N THR A 215 -14.24 19.45 -19.21
CA THR A 215 -14.99 20.24 -18.20
C THR A 215 -16.48 20.43 -18.50
N ASP A 216 -16.89 20.30 -19.76
CA ASP A 216 -18.27 20.59 -20.21
C ASP A 216 -19.18 19.35 -20.21
N GLN A 217 -18.66 18.18 -19.79
CA GLN A 217 -19.43 16.94 -19.78
C GLN A 217 -20.50 16.93 -18.67
N GLU A 218 -21.55 16.11 -18.85
CA GLU A 218 -22.54 15.89 -17.80
C GLU A 218 -21.97 14.97 -16.72
N SER A 219 -22.15 15.34 -15.46
CA SER A 219 -21.83 14.47 -14.33
C SER A 219 -23.00 13.54 -13.98
N HIS A 220 -22.66 12.39 -13.43
CA HIS A 220 -23.59 11.36 -13.00
C HIS A 220 -23.59 11.22 -11.48
N VAL A 221 -24.80 11.24 -10.90
CA VAL A 221 -24.99 11.13 -9.46
C VAL A 221 -24.57 9.76 -8.98
N ILE A 222 -23.71 9.72 -7.97
CA ILE A 222 -23.44 8.53 -7.16
C ILE A 222 -24.39 8.56 -5.97
N VAL A 223 -25.18 7.51 -5.79
CA VAL A 223 -26.09 7.35 -4.65
C VAL A 223 -25.29 6.72 -3.50
N PRO A 224 -25.01 7.47 -2.41
CA PRO A 224 -24.25 6.93 -1.30
C PRO A 224 -25.06 5.92 -0.50
N VAL A 225 -24.38 4.97 0.14
CA VAL A 225 -25.00 4.13 1.17
C VAL A 225 -25.24 4.92 2.45
N THR A 226 -26.06 4.39 3.35
CA THR A 226 -26.24 4.93 4.71
C THR A 226 -25.51 4.12 5.78
N SER A 227 -24.98 2.95 5.41
CA SER A 227 -24.23 2.05 6.28
C SER A 227 -23.39 1.06 5.45
N PHE A 228 -22.26 0.61 5.98
CA PHE A 228 -21.37 -0.35 5.31
C PHE A 228 -21.78 -1.81 5.58
N ALA A 229 -22.33 -2.47 4.57
CA ALA A 229 -22.61 -3.91 4.61
C ALA A 229 -21.33 -4.74 4.50
N ASP A 230 -20.39 -4.30 3.66
CA ASP A 230 -19.09 -4.92 3.44
C ASP A 230 -18.16 -4.75 4.66
N GLU A 231 -17.49 -5.84 5.06
CA GLU A 231 -16.61 -5.85 6.24
C GLU A 231 -15.28 -5.12 5.99
N GLU A 232 -14.74 -5.20 4.77
CA GLU A 232 -13.50 -4.52 4.40
C GLU A 232 -13.70 -3.00 4.35
N ILE A 233 -14.82 -2.53 3.79
CA ILE A 233 -15.18 -1.11 3.81
C ILE A 233 -15.36 -0.61 5.25
N ARG A 234 -16.06 -1.38 6.10
CA ARG A 234 -16.27 -1.02 7.50
C ARG A 234 -14.96 -0.91 8.26
N THR A 235 -14.08 -1.90 8.08
CA THR A 235 -12.74 -1.92 8.69
C THR A 235 -11.91 -0.72 8.23
N LEU A 236 -11.96 -0.38 6.95
CA LEU A 236 -11.26 0.78 6.43
C LEU A 236 -11.81 2.09 7.00
N ALA A 237 -13.14 2.23 7.09
CA ALA A 237 -13.77 3.41 7.68
C ALA A 237 -13.35 3.60 9.15
N GLU A 238 -13.41 2.54 9.96
CA GLU A 238 -12.98 2.58 11.37
C GLU A 238 -11.50 2.98 11.52
N ARG A 239 -10.64 2.49 10.62
CA ARG A 239 -9.21 2.80 10.62
C ARG A 239 -8.91 4.21 10.15
N ALA A 240 -9.60 4.68 9.11
CA ALA A 240 -9.49 6.06 8.63
C ALA A 240 -9.97 7.05 9.71
N GLU A 241 -11.08 6.75 10.39
CA GLU A 241 -11.55 7.52 11.55
C GLU A 241 -10.50 7.55 12.67
N ALA A 242 -9.89 6.41 13.00
CA ALA A 242 -8.90 6.30 14.08
C ALA A 242 -7.66 7.19 13.87
N ILE A 243 -7.24 7.42 12.62
CA ILE A 243 -6.13 8.32 12.29
C ILE A 243 -6.57 9.73 11.87
N GLY A 244 -7.88 9.99 11.88
CA GLY A 244 -8.45 11.27 11.51
C GLY A 244 -8.32 11.62 10.02
N GLU A 245 -8.38 10.63 9.13
CA GLU A 245 -8.56 10.84 7.67
C GLU A 245 -10.06 10.99 7.41
N GLN A 246 -10.55 12.23 7.40
CA GLN A 246 -11.99 12.51 7.29
C GLN A 246 -12.49 12.52 5.84
N THR A 247 -11.61 12.78 4.88
CA THR A 247 -11.94 12.87 3.45
C THR A 247 -12.31 11.50 2.90
N LEU A 248 -11.47 10.50 3.12
CA LEU A 248 -11.76 9.10 2.84
C LEU A 248 -13.03 8.64 3.56
N VAL A 249 -13.20 8.92 4.86
CA VAL A 249 -14.41 8.51 5.59
C VAL A 249 -15.69 9.00 4.92
N ARG A 250 -15.71 10.26 4.43
CA ARG A 250 -16.83 10.80 3.66
C ARG A 250 -16.96 10.11 2.30
N HIS A 251 -15.86 9.92 1.58
CA HIS A 251 -15.83 9.28 0.28
C HIS A 251 -16.30 7.82 0.31
N LEU A 252 -16.02 7.07 1.38
CA LEU A 252 -16.40 5.65 1.49
C LEU A 252 -17.91 5.43 1.36
N TYR A 253 -18.76 6.36 1.78
CA TYR A 253 -20.21 6.24 1.59
C TYR A 253 -20.61 6.26 0.12
N TYR A 254 -19.91 7.05 -0.70
CA TYR A 254 -20.11 7.10 -2.15
C TYR A 254 -19.43 5.94 -2.86
N LEU A 255 -18.22 5.57 -2.45
CA LEU A 255 -17.48 4.44 -3.01
C LEU A 255 -18.19 3.12 -2.74
N ALA A 256 -18.85 2.96 -1.60
CA ALA A 256 -19.72 1.82 -1.30
C ALA A 256 -21.11 1.89 -2.00
N GLY A 257 -21.39 3.00 -2.69
CA GLY A 257 -22.66 3.31 -3.32
C GLY A 257 -22.81 2.74 -4.73
N GLU A 258 -23.78 3.30 -5.45
CA GLU A 258 -24.14 2.88 -6.79
C GLU A 258 -24.31 4.09 -7.72
N THR A 259 -24.03 3.90 -9.01
CA THR A 259 -24.29 4.90 -10.05
C THR A 259 -24.73 4.24 -11.34
N SER A 260 -25.12 5.04 -12.34
CA SER A 260 -25.28 4.56 -13.72
C SER A 260 -24.00 4.84 -14.49
N CYS A 261 -23.49 3.84 -15.21
CA CYS A 261 -22.34 4.02 -16.08
C CYS A 261 -22.57 5.19 -17.05
N PRO A 262 -21.67 6.18 -17.08
CA PRO A 262 -21.80 7.32 -18.00
C PRO A 262 -21.87 6.91 -19.47
N SER A 263 -21.14 5.87 -19.90
CA SER A 263 -21.14 5.40 -21.29
C SER A 263 -22.35 4.55 -21.67
N CYS A 264 -22.65 3.48 -20.91
CA CYS A 264 -23.66 2.48 -21.31
C CYS A 264 -24.98 2.55 -20.52
N ARG A 265 -25.07 3.41 -19.50
CA ARG A 265 -26.24 3.61 -18.61
C ARG A 265 -26.61 2.43 -17.72
N GLU A 266 -25.92 1.29 -17.82
CA GLU A 266 -26.10 0.17 -16.90
C GLU A 266 -25.75 0.58 -15.46
N LYS A 267 -26.46 -0.01 -14.51
CA LYS A 267 -26.22 0.25 -13.09
C LYS A 267 -24.91 -0.41 -12.66
N ILE A 268 -24.08 0.33 -11.93
CA ILE A 268 -22.81 -0.15 -11.39
C ILE A 268 -22.78 0.03 -9.87
N SER A 269 -22.22 -0.96 -9.17
CA SER A 269 -21.78 -0.80 -7.78
C SER A 269 -20.35 -0.29 -7.81
N VAL A 270 -20.09 0.84 -7.15
CA VAL A 270 -18.81 1.55 -7.30
C VAL A 270 -17.66 0.72 -6.72
N TRP A 271 -17.80 0.18 -5.50
CA TRP A 271 -16.72 -0.51 -4.81
C TRP A 271 -16.17 -1.73 -5.58
N PRO A 272 -16.98 -2.69 -6.03
CA PRO A 272 -16.46 -3.83 -6.79
C PRO A 272 -15.86 -3.42 -8.15
N SER A 273 -16.45 -2.40 -8.80
CA SER A 273 -15.93 -1.85 -10.06
C SER A 273 -14.60 -1.11 -9.90
N LEU A 274 -14.38 -0.47 -8.75
CA LEU A 274 -13.12 0.18 -8.38
C LEU A 274 -12.04 -0.87 -8.07
N LEU A 275 -12.40 -1.92 -7.34
CA LEU A 275 -11.46 -2.97 -6.96
C LEU A 275 -11.10 -3.90 -8.12
N SER A 276 -11.96 -4.06 -9.14
CA SER A 276 -11.65 -4.90 -10.30
C SER A 276 -10.44 -4.42 -11.11
N THR A 277 -10.05 -3.16 -10.97
CA THR A 277 -8.83 -2.60 -11.58
C THR A 277 -7.55 -3.18 -10.98
N PHE A 278 -7.64 -3.82 -9.80
CA PHE A 278 -6.52 -4.34 -9.03
C PHE A 278 -6.56 -5.87 -8.82
N SER A 279 -7.50 -6.58 -9.45
CA SER A 279 -7.49 -8.05 -9.42
C SER A 279 -6.33 -8.57 -10.28
N ARG A 280 -5.21 -8.92 -9.64
CA ARG A 280 -4.07 -9.62 -10.25
C ARG A 280 -4.35 -11.11 -10.37
#